data_AF-A0A3M1NZ07-F1
#
_entry.id   AF-A0A3M1NZ07-F1
#
_cell.length_a   1.000
_cell.length_b   1.000
_cell.length_c   1.000
_cell.angle_alpha   90.00
_cell.angle_beta   90.00
_cell.angle_gamma   90.00
#
_symmetry.space_group_name_H-M   'P 1'
#
loop_
_entity.id
_entity.type
_entity.pdbx_description
1 polymer ?
#
loop_
_entity_poly.entity_id
_entity_poly.type
_entity_poly.pdbx_seq_one_letter_code
_entity_poly.pdbx_strand_id
1 'polypeptide(L)'
;MDFDQIKRTYKNFGVGAVAYNFFYSAINKVTFFKVLVGMTLHPDDVAPQFFEIPPPFNGKILSQEELEMFSQDPENDLSQSFLQYALSKGDQCFGILDNGKLAAYGWYSNKPTRFNDTLDLHFDGSFMYMYRGWTVKAYRGKRLHAIGMANALNHYYQAGYRGLISYVEANNFSSLRSVYRMGYRPFGKIYVVKILNKHFLFYSGKCNEYGFSLNSREKHISRDWGPAVTKP
;
A
#
# COMPACT_ATOMS: atom_id res chain seq x y z
N MET A 1 15.14 -26.81 -2.16
CA MET A 1 14.61 -28.19 -2.13
C MET A 1 15.81 -29.08 -1.89
N ASP A 2 15.78 -29.85 -0.82
CA ASP A 2 16.92 -30.65 -0.35
C ASP A 2 17.12 -31.89 -1.24
N PHE A 3 18.38 -32.23 -1.54
CA PHE A 3 18.74 -33.27 -2.52
C PHE A 3 18.24 -34.66 -2.11
N ASP A 4 18.19 -34.92 -0.81
CA ASP A 4 17.72 -36.18 -0.24
C ASP A 4 16.21 -36.39 -0.40
N GLN A 5 15.44 -35.30 -0.45
CA GLN A 5 13.99 -35.33 -0.65
C GLN A 5 13.63 -35.75 -2.09
N ILE A 6 14.39 -35.27 -3.08
CA ILE A 6 14.24 -35.61 -4.50
C ILE A 6 14.47 -37.10 -4.75
N LYS A 7 15.53 -37.64 -4.14
CA LYS A 7 15.93 -39.05 -4.29
C LYS A 7 14.87 -40.00 -3.70
N ARG A 8 14.20 -39.56 -2.63
CA ARG A 8 13.15 -40.33 -1.94
C ARG A 8 11.82 -40.34 -2.71
N THR A 9 11.43 -39.22 -3.31
CA THR A 9 10.23 -39.13 -4.18
C THR A 9 10.41 -39.91 -5.49
N TYR A 10 11.61 -39.88 -6.07
CA TYR A 10 11.96 -40.66 -7.26
C TYR A 10 11.82 -42.17 -7.03
N LYS A 11 12.31 -42.68 -5.89
CA LYS A 11 12.33 -44.11 -5.57
C LYS A 11 10.94 -44.72 -5.34
N ASN A 12 9.96 -43.92 -4.93
CA ASN A 12 8.63 -44.41 -4.54
C ASN A 12 7.55 -44.21 -5.63
N PHE A 13 7.71 -43.26 -6.57
CA PHE A 13 6.62 -42.86 -7.48
C PHE A 13 7.03 -42.65 -8.95
N GLY A 14 8.30 -42.88 -9.31
CA GLY A 14 8.79 -42.80 -10.69
C GLY A 14 8.88 -41.38 -11.28
N VAL A 15 9.33 -41.29 -12.54
CA VAL A 15 9.70 -40.04 -13.23
C VAL A 15 8.51 -39.08 -13.41
N GLY A 16 7.29 -39.60 -13.57
CA GLY A 16 6.07 -38.82 -13.75
C GLY A 16 5.68 -37.99 -12.51
N ALA A 17 5.92 -38.49 -11.31
CA ALA A 17 5.64 -37.78 -10.06
C ALA A 17 6.67 -36.66 -9.76
N VAL A 18 7.91 -36.83 -10.22
CA VAL A 18 8.95 -35.79 -10.16
C VAL A 18 8.66 -34.68 -11.17
N ALA A 19 8.28 -35.04 -12.41
CA ALA A 19 7.87 -34.08 -13.42
C ALA A 19 6.63 -33.29 -13.00
N TYR A 20 5.62 -33.96 -12.42
CA TYR A 20 4.42 -33.33 -11.88
C TYR A 20 4.73 -32.34 -10.75
N ASN A 21 5.59 -32.72 -9.79
CA ASN A 21 6.02 -31.81 -8.71
C ASN A 21 6.88 -30.64 -9.23
N PHE A 22 7.70 -30.85 -10.26
CA PHE A 22 8.49 -29.78 -10.88
C PHE A 22 7.58 -28.82 -11.66
N PHE A 23 6.60 -29.33 -12.40
CA PHE A 23 5.58 -28.53 -13.08
C PHE A 23 4.72 -27.74 -12.08
N TYR A 24 4.30 -28.37 -10.98
CA TYR A 24 3.49 -27.73 -9.95
C TYR A 24 4.27 -26.66 -9.17
N SER A 25 5.54 -26.93 -8.84
CA SER A 25 6.44 -25.98 -8.20
C SER A 25 6.83 -24.82 -9.14
N ALA A 26 6.95 -25.08 -10.44
CA ALA A 26 7.18 -24.05 -11.45
C ALA A 26 5.92 -23.19 -11.68
N ILE A 27 4.73 -23.78 -11.79
CA ILE A 27 3.47 -23.04 -11.95
C ILE A 27 3.20 -22.13 -10.75
N ASN A 28 3.43 -22.60 -9.51
CA ASN A 28 3.30 -21.77 -8.32
C ASN A 28 4.38 -20.68 -8.17
N LYS A 29 5.54 -20.84 -8.83
CA LYS A 29 6.56 -19.78 -8.92
C LYS A 29 6.31 -18.77 -10.04
N VAL A 30 5.54 -19.15 -11.07
CA VAL A 30 5.33 -18.36 -12.29
C VAL A 30 3.99 -17.63 -12.30
N THR A 31 3.05 -18.04 -11.44
CA THR A 31 1.75 -17.39 -11.29
C THR A 31 1.67 -16.66 -9.96
N PHE A 32 1.54 -15.34 -10.01
CA PHE A 32 1.31 -14.51 -8.83
C PHE A 32 -0.13 -14.01 -8.87
N PHE A 33 -0.88 -14.28 -7.82
CA PHE A 33 -2.27 -13.87 -7.68
C PHE A 33 -2.45 -13.05 -6.42
N LYS A 34 -3.00 -11.84 -6.57
CA LYS A 34 -3.44 -10.98 -5.47
C LYS A 34 -4.85 -10.49 -5.72
N VAL A 35 -5.59 -10.32 -4.64
CA VAL A 35 -6.89 -9.64 -4.67
C VAL A 35 -6.79 -8.44 -3.74
N LEU A 36 -6.86 -7.25 -4.30
CA LEU A 36 -6.86 -5.98 -3.56
C LEU A 36 -8.29 -5.57 -3.32
N VAL A 37 -8.72 -5.47 -2.07
CA VAL A 37 -10.03 -4.93 -1.71
C VAL A 37 -9.89 -3.42 -1.58
N GLY A 38 -10.51 -2.67 -2.49
CA GLY A 38 -10.56 -1.21 -2.43
C GLY A 38 -11.57 -0.76 -1.37
N MET A 39 -11.16 0.19 -0.54
CA MET A 39 -11.93 0.64 0.62
C MET A 39 -11.85 2.16 0.79
N THR A 40 -12.91 2.75 1.34
CA THR A 40 -12.95 4.18 1.70
C THR A 40 -13.28 4.36 3.16
N LEU A 41 -12.86 5.48 3.74
CA LEU A 41 -13.23 5.91 5.08
C LEU A 41 -13.69 7.37 5.02
N HIS A 42 -14.89 7.62 5.51
CA HIS A 42 -15.46 8.95 5.67
C HIS A 42 -15.55 9.32 7.16
N PRO A 43 -15.55 10.62 7.53
CA PRO A 43 -15.62 11.02 8.93
C PRO A 43 -16.82 10.44 9.68
N ASP A 44 -17.98 10.39 9.02
CA ASP A 44 -19.24 9.88 9.58
C ASP A 44 -19.20 8.37 9.89
N ASP A 45 -18.24 7.63 9.33
CA ASP A 45 -18.06 6.20 9.58
C ASP A 45 -17.17 5.91 10.79
N VAL A 46 -16.44 6.91 11.28
CA VAL A 46 -15.45 6.74 12.34
C VAL A 46 -16.11 6.96 13.70
N ALA A 47 -15.92 5.99 14.59
CA ALA A 47 -16.42 6.10 15.96
C ALA A 47 -15.75 7.30 16.69
N PRO A 48 -16.52 8.15 17.41
CA PRO A 48 -16.03 9.42 17.96
C PRO A 48 -14.73 9.33 18.78
N GLN A 49 -14.57 8.25 19.55
CA GLN A 49 -13.39 8.04 20.40
C GLN A 49 -12.05 7.96 19.64
N PHE A 50 -12.06 7.77 18.31
CA PHE A 50 -10.82 7.77 17.53
C PHE A 50 -10.36 9.19 17.16
N PHE A 51 -11.23 10.20 17.23
CA PHE A 51 -10.83 11.59 17.03
C PHE A 51 -10.13 12.17 18.27
N GLU A 52 -10.36 11.60 19.45
CA GLU A 52 -9.70 12.02 20.68
C GLU A 52 -8.27 11.49 20.75
N ILE A 53 -7.30 12.41 20.83
CA ILE A 53 -5.91 12.08 21.10
C ILE A 53 -5.70 12.13 22.62
N PRO A 54 -5.44 11.00 23.30
CA PRO A 54 -5.30 11.00 24.76
C PRO A 54 -3.97 11.64 25.17
N PRO A 55 -3.91 12.38 26.30
CA PRO A 55 -2.63 12.81 26.87
C PRO A 55 -1.72 11.60 27.19
N PRO A 56 -0.39 11.74 27.10
CA PRO A 56 0.37 12.94 26.73
C PRO A 56 0.56 13.11 25.20
N PHE A 57 -0.21 12.37 24.38
CA PHE A 57 -0.01 12.38 22.95
C PHE A 57 -0.56 13.65 22.29
N ASN A 58 0.07 14.05 21.18
CA ASN A 58 -0.43 15.08 20.27
C ASN A 58 -0.28 14.60 18.82
N GLY A 59 -1.11 15.11 17.91
CA GLY A 59 -1.09 14.72 16.50
C GLY A 59 -0.94 15.92 15.58
N LYS A 60 -0.17 15.78 14.49
CA LYS A 60 0.00 16.83 13.48
C LYS A 60 0.54 16.28 12.16
N ILE A 61 0.46 17.11 11.11
CA ILE A 61 1.27 16.91 9.91
C ILE A 61 2.73 17.24 10.26
N LEU A 62 3.63 16.31 9.96
CA LEU A 62 5.05 16.44 10.22
C LEU A 62 5.73 17.25 9.12
N SER A 63 6.62 18.15 9.52
CA SER A 63 7.50 18.90 8.61
C SER A 63 8.63 18.00 8.06
N GLN A 64 9.29 18.47 7.01
CA GLN A 64 10.44 17.76 6.44
C GLN A 64 11.57 17.64 7.48
N GLU A 65 11.85 18.72 8.22
CA GLU A 65 12.90 18.77 9.24
C GLU A 65 12.63 17.76 10.37
N GLU A 66 11.37 17.62 10.79
CA GLU A 66 10.98 16.62 11.78
C GLU A 66 11.12 15.19 11.27
N LEU A 67 10.73 14.93 10.02
CA LEU A 67 10.88 13.62 9.40
C LEU A 67 12.35 13.22 9.28
N GLU A 68 13.21 14.16 8.88
CA GLU A 68 14.66 13.96 8.82
C GLU A 68 15.24 13.70 10.21
N MET A 69 14.79 14.41 11.25
CA MET A 69 15.18 14.14 12.63
C MET A 69 14.74 12.75 13.10
N PHE A 70 13.47 12.38 12.87
CA PHE A 70 12.94 11.09 13.28
C PHE A 70 13.54 9.91 12.52
N SER A 71 14.04 10.13 11.30
CA SER A 71 14.74 9.09 10.53
C SER A 71 16.08 8.66 11.11
N GLN A 72 16.66 9.44 12.04
CA GLN A 72 17.89 9.08 12.73
C GLN A 72 17.68 7.94 13.75
N ASP A 73 16.44 7.74 14.18
CA ASP A 73 16.09 6.63 15.07
C ASP A 73 15.60 5.42 14.25
N PRO A 74 16.33 4.28 14.28
CA PRO A 74 15.95 3.10 13.52
C PRO A 74 14.61 2.48 13.98
N GLU A 75 14.11 2.77 15.18
CA GLU A 75 12.81 2.29 15.64
C GLU A 75 11.63 2.90 14.86
N ASN A 76 11.86 4.02 14.18
CA ASN A 76 10.84 4.73 13.42
C ASN A 76 10.60 4.14 12.02
N ASP A 77 11.43 3.21 11.54
CA ASP A 77 11.26 2.60 10.21
C ASP A 77 11.17 3.64 9.06
N LEU A 78 11.88 4.76 9.20
CA LEU A 78 11.93 5.86 8.23
C LEU A 78 13.30 5.88 7.54
N SER A 79 13.44 5.19 6.41
CA SER A 79 14.69 5.25 5.64
C SER A 79 14.80 6.57 4.87
N GLN A 80 16.04 7.06 4.70
CA GLN A 80 16.33 8.26 3.92
C GLN A 80 15.83 8.15 2.47
N SER A 81 16.03 6.98 1.84
CA SER A 81 15.55 6.72 0.47
C SER A 81 14.03 6.80 0.35
N PHE A 82 13.31 6.37 1.38
CA PHE A 82 11.85 6.46 1.42
C PHE A 82 11.39 7.91 1.62
N LEU A 83 12.02 8.64 2.54
CA LEU A 83 11.70 10.05 2.76
C LEU A 83 11.92 10.88 1.50
N GLN A 84 13.07 10.74 0.85
CA GLN A 84 13.36 11.43 -0.40
C GLN A 84 12.29 11.14 -1.47
N TYR A 85 11.91 9.87 -1.63
CA TYR A 85 10.85 9.48 -2.56
C TYR A 85 9.50 10.13 -2.21
N ALA A 86 9.05 10.00 -0.96
CA ALA A 86 7.75 10.50 -0.53
C ALA A 86 7.66 12.03 -0.60
N LEU A 87 8.70 12.73 -0.11
CA LEU A 87 8.76 14.19 -0.11
C LEU A 87 8.87 14.76 -1.54
N SER A 88 9.66 14.15 -2.42
CA SER A 88 9.74 14.60 -3.83
C SER A 88 8.41 14.48 -4.58
N LYS A 89 7.57 13.53 -4.16
CA LYS A 89 6.21 13.37 -4.67
C LYS A 89 5.23 14.36 -4.03
N GLY A 90 5.58 14.97 -2.90
CA GLY A 90 4.71 15.83 -2.11
C GLY A 90 3.73 15.06 -1.23
N ASP A 91 4.06 13.81 -0.88
CA ASP A 91 3.28 13.01 0.05
C ASP A 91 3.40 13.57 1.47
N GLN A 92 2.31 13.49 2.24
CA GLN A 92 2.21 14.05 3.58
C GLN A 92 2.22 12.97 4.65
N CYS A 93 2.84 13.27 5.78
CA CYS A 93 2.92 12.37 6.93
C CYS A 93 2.18 12.96 8.13
N PHE A 94 1.20 12.23 8.67
CA PHE A 94 0.56 12.58 9.94
C PHE A 94 1.21 11.77 11.06
N GLY A 95 1.79 12.45 12.04
CA GLY A 95 2.45 11.84 13.20
C GLY A 95 1.65 12.00 14.47
N ILE A 96 1.74 10.99 15.35
CA ILE A 96 1.38 11.08 16.77
C ILE A 96 2.68 11.12 17.56
N LEU A 97 2.83 12.15 18.39
CA LEU A 97 4.00 12.41 19.21
C LEU A 97 3.69 12.23 20.69
N ASP A 98 4.65 11.70 21.44
CA ASP A 98 4.69 11.67 22.90
C ASP A 98 5.85 12.54 23.37
N ASN A 99 5.56 13.73 23.89
CA ASN A 99 6.59 14.68 24.37
C ASN A 99 7.73 14.91 23.36
N GLY A 100 7.40 15.06 22.08
CA GLY A 100 8.37 15.26 20.99
C GLY A 100 8.93 13.99 20.37
N LYS A 101 8.68 12.80 20.93
CA LYS A 101 9.07 11.51 20.35
C LYS A 101 8.00 10.96 19.42
N LEU A 102 8.39 10.39 18.29
CA LEU A 102 7.45 9.79 17.35
C LEU A 102 6.90 8.47 17.92
N ALA A 103 5.59 8.40 18.13
CA ALA A 103 4.92 7.20 18.66
C ALA A 103 4.24 6.38 17.55
N ALA A 104 3.61 7.06 16.59
CA ALA A 104 3.00 6.46 15.42
C ALA A 104 2.96 7.46 14.27
N TYR A 105 2.84 6.97 13.04
CA TYR A 105 2.59 7.83 11.88
C TYR A 105 1.84 7.10 10.76
N GLY A 106 1.26 7.88 9.84
CA GLY A 106 0.70 7.43 8.58
C GLY A 106 1.12 8.32 7.43
N TRP A 107 1.32 7.72 6.26
CA TRP A 107 1.65 8.42 5.01
C TRP A 107 0.47 8.43 4.06
N TYR A 108 0.29 9.59 3.43
CA TYR A 108 -0.87 9.92 2.63
C TYR A 108 -0.44 10.59 1.32
N SER A 109 -1.14 10.28 0.24
CA SER A 109 -0.90 10.85 -1.07
C SER A 109 -2.20 11.18 -1.79
N ASN A 110 -2.24 12.28 -2.52
CA ASN A 110 -3.29 12.57 -3.50
C ASN A 110 -2.87 12.23 -4.95
N LYS A 111 -1.71 11.56 -5.12
CA LYS A 111 -1.12 11.21 -6.42
C LYS A 111 -0.99 9.70 -6.55
N PRO A 112 -0.94 9.15 -7.78
CA PRO A 112 -0.70 7.74 -8.01
C PRO A 112 0.50 7.21 -7.21
N THR A 113 0.35 6.04 -6.61
CA THR A 113 1.36 5.46 -5.71
C THR A 113 1.85 4.12 -6.23
N ARG A 114 3.17 3.91 -6.16
CA ARG A 114 3.82 2.65 -6.50
C ARG A 114 3.15 1.46 -5.82
N PHE A 115 2.58 0.56 -6.62
CA PHE A 115 2.04 -0.72 -6.15
C PHE A 115 3.12 -1.81 -6.17
N ASN A 116 3.87 -1.89 -7.28
CA ASN A 116 5.05 -2.75 -7.42
C ASN A 116 6.03 -2.09 -8.42
N ASP A 117 7.06 -2.79 -8.89
CA ASP A 117 8.07 -2.24 -9.80
C ASP A 117 7.53 -1.78 -11.16
N THR A 118 6.41 -2.34 -11.60
CA THR A 118 5.82 -2.11 -12.93
C THR A 118 4.47 -1.40 -12.91
N LEU A 119 3.81 -1.31 -11.75
CA LEU A 119 2.44 -0.81 -11.63
C LEU A 119 2.34 0.30 -10.59
N ASP A 120 1.53 1.31 -10.92
CA ASP A 120 1.05 2.33 -9.99
C ASP A 120 -0.44 2.13 -9.71
N LEU A 121 -0.82 2.38 -8.46
CA LEU A 121 -2.20 2.50 -8.04
C LEU A 121 -2.70 3.91 -8.32
N HIS A 122 -3.79 3.99 -9.08
CA HIS A 122 -4.54 5.20 -9.35
C HIS A 122 -5.85 5.18 -8.56
N PHE A 123 -6.34 6.37 -8.25
CA PHE A 123 -7.58 6.63 -7.52
C PHE A 123 -8.06 8.05 -7.84
N ASP A 124 -9.32 8.33 -7.53
CA ASP A 124 -9.91 9.67 -7.61
C ASP A 124 -9.16 10.63 -6.68
N GLY A 125 -8.60 11.70 -7.26
CA GLY A 125 -7.79 12.70 -6.55
C GLY A 125 -8.56 13.54 -5.53
N SER A 126 -9.89 13.40 -5.45
CA SER A 126 -10.70 13.94 -4.36
C SER A 126 -10.59 13.15 -3.04
N PHE A 127 -9.85 12.03 -3.04
CA PHE A 127 -9.51 11.27 -1.84
C PHE A 127 -8.01 11.34 -1.52
N MET A 128 -7.67 11.12 -0.25
CA MET A 128 -6.29 10.89 0.18
C MET A 128 -6.02 9.40 0.33
N TYR A 129 -5.01 8.89 -0.38
CA TYR A 129 -4.60 7.51 -0.29
C TYR A 129 -3.65 7.28 0.88
N MET A 130 -4.10 6.52 1.88
CA MET A 130 -3.24 6.07 2.99
C MET A 130 -2.51 4.79 2.59
N TYR A 131 -1.17 4.82 2.56
CA TYR A 131 -0.39 3.72 1.96
C TYR A 131 0.67 3.11 2.88
N ARG A 132 1.01 3.77 3.99
CA ARG A 132 1.95 3.23 4.98
C ARG A 132 1.61 3.76 6.36
N GLY A 133 1.49 2.86 7.33
CA GLY A 133 1.31 3.21 8.74
C GLY A 133 2.35 2.49 9.60
N TRP A 134 2.83 3.16 10.63
CA TRP A 134 3.77 2.60 11.60
C TRP A 134 3.37 2.97 13.02
N THR A 135 3.70 2.11 13.96
CA THR A 135 3.62 2.39 15.40
C THR A 135 4.84 1.77 16.05
N VAL A 136 5.63 2.63 16.69
CA VAL A 136 6.84 2.25 17.42
C VAL A 136 6.48 1.20 18.46
N LYS A 137 7.36 0.21 18.64
CA LYS A 137 7.05 -1.03 19.37
C LYS A 137 6.53 -0.76 20.79
N ALA A 138 7.15 0.19 21.51
CA ALA A 138 6.76 0.59 22.85
C ALA A 138 5.34 1.18 22.95
N TYR A 139 4.80 1.68 21.85
CA TYR A 139 3.49 2.34 21.79
C TYR A 139 2.37 1.46 21.23
N ARG A 140 2.67 0.22 20.84
CA ARG A 140 1.67 -0.73 20.33
C ARG A 140 0.64 -1.09 21.40
N GLY A 141 -0.56 -1.47 20.96
CA GLY A 141 -1.69 -1.77 21.85
C GLY A 141 -2.47 -0.55 22.33
N LYS A 142 -1.94 0.68 22.15
CA LYS A 142 -2.59 1.94 22.56
C LYS A 142 -3.53 2.55 21.51
N ARG A 143 -3.83 1.80 20.43
CA ARG A 143 -4.70 2.22 19.30
C ARG A 143 -4.24 3.49 18.55
N LEU A 144 -2.99 3.93 18.72
CA LEU A 144 -2.47 5.16 18.11
C LEU A 144 -2.56 5.17 16.57
N HIS A 145 -2.45 4.02 15.92
CA HIS A 145 -2.65 3.94 14.47
C HIS A 145 -4.06 4.36 14.03
N ALA A 146 -5.10 3.88 14.73
CA ALA A 146 -6.48 4.27 14.43
C ALA A 146 -6.74 5.73 14.82
N ILE A 147 -6.23 6.18 15.96
CA ILE A 147 -6.37 7.58 16.40
C ILE A 147 -5.69 8.53 15.41
N GLY A 148 -4.46 8.23 14.99
CA GLY A 148 -3.71 9.02 14.02
C GLY A 148 -4.37 9.06 12.65
N MET A 149 -4.93 7.95 12.18
CA MET A 149 -5.63 7.92 10.89
C MET A 149 -6.99 8.63 10.94
N ALA A 150 -7.72 8.59 12.04
CA ALA A 150 -8.95 9.38 12.21
C ALA A 150 -8.66 10.89 12.23
N ASN A 151 -7.59 11.30 12.91
CA ASN A 151 -7.17 12.70 12.95
C ASN A 151 -6.64 13.18 11.59
N ALA A 152 -5.90 12.35 10.87
CA ALA A 152 -5.49 12.63 9.49
C ALA A 152 -6.69 12.74 8.55
N LEU A 153 -7.67 11.83 8.67
CA LEU A 153 -8.93 11.91 7.93
C LEU A 153 -9.64 13.24 8.19
N ASN A 154 -9.79 13.65 9.46
CA ASN A 154 -10.42 14.92 9.79
C ASN A 154 -9.64 16.10 9.18
N HIS A 155 -8.30 16.10 9.28
CA HIS A 155 -7.45 17.13 8.68
C HIS A 155 -7.69 17.28 7.16
N TYR A 156 -7.68 16.17 6.41
CA TYR A 156 -7.92 16.22 4.97
C TYR A 156 -9.36 16.52 4.60
N TYR A 157 -10.32 16.05 5.40
CA TYR A 157 -11.73 16.38 5.18
C TYR A 157 -11.99 17.89 5.31
N GLN A 158 -11.43 18.53 6.34
CA GLN A 158 -11.50 19.99 6.50
C GLN A 158 -10.78 20.74 5.36
N ALA A 159 -9.78 20.11 4.72
CA ALA A 159 -9.11 20.64 3.54
C ALA A 159 -9.87 20.40 2.22
N GLY A 160 -11.07 19.79 2.27
CA GLY A 160 -11.95 19.60 1.11
C GLY A 160 -11.85 18.23 0.42
N TYR A 161 -11.07 17.29 0.96
CA TYR A 161 -11.06 15.91 0.46
C TYR A 161 -12.30 15.15 0.93
N ARG A 162 -12.81 14.22 0.11
CA ARG A 162 -14.00 13.41 0.42
C ARG A 162 -13.77 12.43 1.57
N GLY A 163 -12.53 12.00 1.77
CA GLY A 163 -12.15 11.04 2.79
C GLY A 163 -10.82 10.35 2.48
N LEU A 164 -10.58 9.22 3.14
CA LEU A 164 -9.44 8.36 2.81
C LEU A 164 -9.88 7.27 1.82
N ILE A 165 -8.96 6.91 0.92
CA ILE A 165 -9.06 5.71 0.09
C ILE A 165 -7.87 4.81 0.40
N SER A 166 -8.06 3.49 0.37
CA SER A 166 -6.95 2.55 0.49
C SER A 166 -7.29 1.18 -0.08
N TYR A 167 -6.35 0.24 0.00
CA TYR A 167 -6.64 -1.17 -0.23
C TYR A 167 -6.04 -2.07 0.83
N VAL A 168 -6.67 -3.23 0.98
CA VAL A 168 -6.15 -4.34 1.78
C VAL A 168 -6.15 -5.60 0.94
N GLU A 169 -5.07 -6.39 1.00
CA GLU A 169 -5.05 -7.71 0.36
C GLU A 169 -6.10 -8.61 1.00
N ALA A 170 -6.90 -9.31 0.17
CA ALA A 170 -8.08 -10.05 0.63
C ALA A 170 -7.75 -11.20 1.61
N ASN A 171 -6.52 -11.71 1.60
CA ASN A 171 -6.03 -12.73 2.52
C ASN A 171 -5.47 -12.14 3.83
N ASN A 172 -5.36 -10.81 3.95
CA ASN A 172 -4.89 -10.13 5.16
C ASN A 172 -6.07 -9.85 6.10
N PHE A 173 -6.63 -10.93 6.66
CA PHE A 173 -7.79 -10.88 7.54
C PHE A 173 -7.60 -9.99 8.78
N SER A 174 -6.36 -9.90 9.29
CA SER A 174 -6.02 -9.01 10.41
C SER A 174 -6.22 -7.55 10.05
N SER A 175 -5.69 -7.12 8.90
CA SER A 175 -5.84 -5.74 8.42
C SER A 175 -7.29 -5.44 8.06
N LEU A 176 -7.98 -6.36 7.38
CA LEU A 176 -9.41 -6.24 7.08
C LEU A 176 -10.23 -6.02 8.35
N ARG A 177 -10.05 -6.85 9.38
CA ARG A 177 -10.75 -6.69 10.67
C ARG A 177 -10.44 -5.35 11.32
N SER A 178 -9.19 -4.89 11.22
CA SER A 178 -8.77 -3.60 11.77
C SER A 178 -9.47 -2.43 11.08
N VAL A 179 -9.43 -2.38 9.74
CA VAL A 179 -10.01 -1.28 8.98
C VAL A 179 -11.54 -1.29 9.03
N TYR A 180 -12.20 -2.46 9.04
CA TYR A 180 -13.65 -2.54 9.23
C TYR A 180 -14.10 -1.98 10.58
N ARG A 181 -13.39 -2.32 11.67
CA ARG A 181 -13.68 -1.77 13.00
C ARG A 181 -13.46 -0.26 13.07
N MET A 182 -12.61 0.28 12.21
CA MET A 182 -12.37 1.71 12.11
C MET A 182 -13.46 2.45 11.30
N GLY A 183 -14.25 1.72 10.53
CA GLY A 183 -15.34 2.27 9.71
C GLY A 183 -15.11 2.15 8.19
N TYR A 184 -14.00 1.55 7.73
CA TYR A 184 -13.77 1.46 6.28
C TYR A 184 -14.87 0.64 5.59
N ARG A 185 -15.37 1.18 4.49
CA ARG A 185 -16.36 0.53 3.64
C ARG A 185 -15.72 0.03 2.35
N PRO A 186 -15.86 -1.26 1.99
CA PRO A 186 -15.34 -1.78 0.74
C PRO A 186 -16.22 -1.31 -0.43
N PHE A 187 -15.62 -0.96 -1.56
CA PHE A 187 -16.36 -0.56 -2.76
C PHE A 187 -16.12 -1.46 -3.98
N GLY A 188 -14.99 -2.17 -4.03
CA GLY A 188 -14.59 -2.97 -5.19
C GLY A 188 -13.35 -3.79 -4.93
N LYS A 189 -12.95 -4.59 -5.93
CA LYS A 189 -11.71 -5.37 -5.87
C LYS A 189 -10.95 -5.32 -7.17
N ILE A 190 -9.62 -5.34 -7.09
CA ILE A 190 -8.71 -5.56 -8.20
C ILE A 190 -8.10 -6.95 -8.06
N TYR A 191 -8.31 -7.80 -9.06
CA TYR A 191 -7.67 -9.09 -9.17
C TYR A 191 -6.43 -8.93 -10.05
N VAL A 192 -5.27 -9.18 -9.45
CA VAL A 192 -3.97 -9.08 -10.11
C VAL A 192 -3.48 -10.49 -10.36
N VAL A 193 -3.41 -10.88 -11.62
CA VAL A 193 -2.82 -12.15 -12.06
C VAL A 193 -1.58 -11.81 -12.86
N LYS A 194 -0.41 -12.25 -12.42
CA LYS A 194 0.83 -12.16 -13.20
C LYS A 194 1.16 -13.56 -13.73
N ILE A 195 1.28 -13.66 -15.05
CA ILE A 195 1.75 -14.87 -15.74
C ILE A 195 2.98 -14.45 -16.54
N LEU A 196 4.13 -15.04 -16.20
CA LEU A 196 5.44 -14.63 -16.73
C LEU A 196 5.68 -13.13 -16.48
N ASN A 197 5.88 -12.33 -17.53
CA ASN A 197 6.15 -10.89 -17.44
C ASN A 197 4.91 -10.02 -17.69
N LYS A 198 3.72 -10.60 -17.83
CA LYS A 198 2.47 -9.86 -18.12
C LYS A 198 1.55 -9.83 -16.91
N HIS A 199 0.98 -8.66 -16.64
CA HIS A 199 -0.08 -8.47 -15.66
C HIS A 199 -1.44 -8.50 -16.35
N PHE A 200 -2.35 -9.30 -15.81
CA PHE A 200 -3.77 -9.33 -16.15
C PHE A 200 -4.52 -8.78 -14.96
N LEU A 201 -5.30 -7.72 -15.21
CA LEU A 201 -5.98 -6.94 -14.18
C LEU A 201 -7.48 -7.03 -14.43
N PHE A 202 -8.22 -7.52 -13.43
CA PHE A 202 -9.68 -7.57 -13.48
C PHE A 202 -10.25 -6.74 -12.34
N TYR A 203 -11.30 -5.99 -12.64
CA TYR A 203 -11.92 -5.05 -11.72
C TYR A 203 -13.33 -5.53 -11.38
N SER A 204 -13.71 -5.46 -10.11
CA SER A 204 -15.05 -5.79 -9.64
C SER A 204 -15.66 -4.65 -8.84
N GLY A 205 -16.99 -4.64 -8.76
CA GLY A 205 -17.73 -3.65 -8.00
C GLY A 205 -17.56 -2.24 -8.59
N LYS A 206 -17.41 -1.25 -7.72
CA LYS A 206 -17.45 0.17 -8.05
C LYS A 206 -16.09 0.80 -8.32
N CYS A 207 -15.05 0.03 -8.67
CA CYS A 207 -13.69 0.57 -8.86
C CYS A 207 -13.66 1.80 -9.78
N ASN A 208 -14.42 1.79 -10.87
CA ASN A 208 -14.50 2.93 -11.80
C ASN A 208 -15.06 4.21 -11.16
N GLU A 209 -16.02 4.10 -10.22
CA GLU A 209 -16.61 5.26 -9.51
C GLU A 209 -15.60 5.97 -8.62
N TYR A 210 -14.53 5.27 -8.21
CA TYR A 210 -13.46 5.79 -7.34
C TYR A 210 -12.14 6.00 -8.09
N GLY A 211 -12.14 5.94 -9.43
CA GLY A 211 -10.92 6.00 -10.24
C GLY A 211 -9.88 4.94 -9.87
N PHE A 212 -10.31 3.84 -9.24
CA PHE A 212 -9.45 2.90 -8.53
C PHE A 212 -8.90 1.82 -9.46
N SER A 213 -7.69 2.01 -9.97
CA SER A 213 -7.08 1.13 -10.97
C SER A 213 -5.59 0.87 -10.74
N LEU A 214 -5.05 -0.15 -11.41
CA LEU A 214 -3.60 -0.35 -11.52
C LEU A 214 -3.18 -0.07 -12.96
N ASN A 215 -2.21 0.84 -13.14
CA ASN A 215 -1.72 1.24 -14.46
C ASN A 215 -0.24 0.90 -14.60
N SER A 216 0.17 0.53 -15.83
CA SER A 216 1.57 0.26 -16.12
C SER A 216 2.41 1.52 -16.05
N ARG A 217 3.56 1.43 -15.38
CA ARG A 217 4.62 2.44 -15.41
C ARG A 217 5.53 2.32 -16.62
N GLU A 218 5.36 1.30 -17.47
CA GLU A 218 6.07 1.26 -18.73
C GLU A 218 5.71 2.52 -19.51
N LYS A 219 6.66 3.45 -19.55
CA LYS A 219 6.65 4.54 -20.52
C LYS A 219 6.41 3.89 -21.87
N HIS A 220 5.37 4.32 -22.58
CA HIS A 220 5.44 4.30 -24.02
C HIS A 220 6.74 5.03 -24.38
N ILE A 221 7.81 4.28 -24.62
CA ILE A 221 8.83 4.74 -25.53
C ILE A 221 8.07 4.78 -26.85
N SER A 222 7.51 5.95 -27.18
CA SER A 222 7.07 6.21 -28.54
C SER A 222 8.27 5.88 -29.41
N ARG A 223 8.15 4.80 -30.17
CA ARG A 223 8.99 4.61 -31.34
C ARG A 223 8.52 5.65 -32.33
N ASP A 224 9.05 6.86 -32.24
CA ASP A 224 8.99 7.81 -33.33
C ASP A 224 9.82 7.22 -34.48
N TRP A 225 9.13 6.48 -35.34
CA TRP A 225 9.57 6.24 -36.70
C TRP A 225 9.25 7.50 -37.50
N GLY A 226 10.25 8.36 -37.66
CA GLY A 226 10.24 9.44 -38.64
C GLY A 226 11.62 9.52 -39.30
N PRO A 227 11.73 9.46 -40.64
CA PRO A 227 13.02 9.46 -41.30
C PRO A 227 13.71 10.80 -41.10
N ALA A 228 14.98 10.77 -40.71
CA ALA A 228 15.84 11.94 -40.77
C ALA A 228 15.97 12.38 -42.24
N VAL A 229 15.30 13.47 -42.58
CA VAL A 229 15.52 14.20 -43.82
C VAL A 229 16.92 14.79 -43.72
N THR A 230 17.87 14.19 -44.44
CA THR A 230 19.15 14.82 -44.75
C THR A 230 18.96 15.77 -45.92
N LYS A 231 19.37 17.02 -45.75
CA LYS A 231 19.84 17.95 -46.79
C LYS A 231 20.49 19.16 -46.09
N PRO A 232 21.49 19.83 -46.69
CA PRO A 232 21.62 20.11 -48.12
C PRO A 232 22.37 19.08 -48.95
#